data_AF-A0A7S4VAI1-F1
#
_entry.id   AF-A0A7S4VAI1-F1
#
_cell.length_a   1.000
_cell.length_b   1.000
_cell.length_c   1.000
_cell.angle_alpha   90.00
_cell.angle_beta   90.00
_cell.angle_gamma   90.00
#
_symmetry.space_group_name_H-M   'P 1'
#
loop_
_entity.id
_entity.type
_entity.pdbx_description
1 polymer ?
#
loop_
_entity_poly.entity_id
_entity_poly.type
_entity_poly.pdbx_seq_one_letter_code
_entity_poly.pdbx_strand_id
1 'polypeptide(L)'
;MSPSNDIRRQRGSAPGPVDGPAKVGGQPARARRTVHNGDDTKKDTDSFRHLFLPPGQVRAAQDAWDAYLSLYDEREEAAEVIWEALFENTPIIQSLFTTPKAVHSMRFLASVDRLVRFMGNPSALHDFVGLLGYMHLQ
;
A
#
# COMPACT_ATOMS: atom_id res chain seq x y z
N MET A 1 27.80 11.78 48.87
CA MET A 1 29.26 11.52 48.86
C MET A 1 29.48 10.05 48.59
N SER A 2 30.04 9.77 47.41
CA SER A 2 30.99 8.70 47.04
C SER A 2 30.72 7.19 47.28
N PRO A 3 31.38 6.32 46.46
CA PRO A 3 30.92 4.99 46.03
C PRO A 3 31.84 3.83 46.50
N SER A 4 31.53 2.58 46.14
CA SER A 4 32.44 1.41 45.97
C SER A 4 31.59 0.15 45.69
N ASN A 5 31.69 -0.67 44.64
CA ASN A 5 32.77 -1.28 43.84
C ASN A 5 33.22 -2.68 44.34
N ASP A 6 33.61 -3.52 43.38
CA ASP A 6 34.19 -4.89 43.41
C ASP A 6 33.23 -6.11 43.45
N ILE A 7 33.07 -6.91 42.38
CA ILE A 7 34.01 -7.86 41.70
C ILE A 7 34.32 -9.11 42.56
N ARG A 8 34.03 -10.32 42.02
CA ARG A 8 35.04 -11.40 41.75
C ARG A 8 34.43 -12.83 41.62
N ARG A 9 34.50 -13.40 40.38
CA ARG A 9 34.92 -14.78 39.96
C ARG A 9 34.13 -16.02 40.46
N GLN A 10 34.14 -17.21 39.84
CA GLN A 10 34.65 -17.83 38.59
C GLN A 10 34.16 -19.31 38.57
N ARG A 11 34.39 -19.97 37.42
CA ARG A 11 34.57 -21.43 37.16
C ARG A 11 33.27 -22.13 36.72
N GLY A 12 33.14 -22.78 35.56
CA GLY A 12 34.11 -23.32 34.60
C GLY A 12 33.93 -24.84 34.48
N SER A 13 33.57 -25.35 33.29
CA SER A 13 33.99 -26.65 32.71
C SER A 13 33.14 -27.06 31.48
N ALA A 14 33.79 -27.20 30.33
CA ALA A 14 33.43 -28.09 29.20
C ALA A 14 34.17 -29.45 29.39
N PRO A 15 34.17 -30.50 28.52
CA PRO A 15 33.61 -30.69 27.15
C PRO A 15 32.86 -32.05 26.93
N GLY A 16 32.10 -32.25 25.84
CA GLY A 16 32.50 -33.14 24.74
C GLY A 16 31.42 -34.20 24.35
N PRO A 17 31.46 -34.78 23.13
CA PRO A 17 30.31 -35.25 22.33
C PRO A 17 30.20 -36.80 22.19
N VAL A 18 29.10 -37.36 21.66
CA VAL A 18 29.03 -38.34 20.53
C VAL A 18 27.62 -38.93 20.28
N ASP A 19 27.42 -39.39 19.03
CA ASP A 19 26.48 -40.43 18.54
C ASP A 19 25.20 -40.05 17.75
N GLY A 20 25.37 -40.01 16.41
CA GLY A 20 24.74 -40.99 15.50
C GLY A 20 23.30 -40.74 14.97
N PRO A 21 23.08 -40.71 13.63
CA PRO A 21 21.75 -40.57 13.05
C PRO A 21 21.05 -41.94 12.83
N ALA A 22 19.81 -42.08 13.30
CA ALA A 22 18.97 -43.26 13.07
C ALA A 22 17.89 -43.02 12.00
N LYS A 23 18.06 -43.75 10.88
CA LYS A 23 17.12 -44.29 9.87
C LYS A 23 15.69 -43.70 9.79
N VAL A 24 15.32 -43.08 8.66
CA VAL A 24 14.65 -43.69 7.48
C VAL A 24 13.35 -44.45 7.81
N GLY A 25 12.23 -43.77 7.61
CA GLY A 25 10.88 -44.32 7.50
C GLY A 25 10.08 -43.48 6.51
N GLY A 26 9.74 -44.07 5.37
CA GLY A 26 9.12 -43.38 4.24
C GLY A 26 7.66 -42.99 4.47
N GLN A 27 7.26 -41.89 3.84
CA GLN A 27 5.88 -41.62 3.46
C GLN A 27 5.84 -40.80 2.15
N PRO A 28 4.78 -40.97 1.35
CA PRO A 28 4.83 -40.91 -0.11
C PRO A 28 4.85 -39.50 -0.68
N ALA A 29 5.38 -39.43 -1.92
CA ALA A 29 5.47 -38.29 -2.80
C ALA A 29 4.21 -37.41 -2.78
N ARG A 30 4.27 -36.30 -2.02
CA ARG A 30 3.40 -35.15 -2.27
C ARG A 30 3.85 -34.53 -3.59
N ALA A 31 2.98 -34.63 -4.59
CA ALA A 31 3.09 -33.91 -5.85
C ALA A 31 3.56 -32.48 -5.57
N ARG A 32 4.76 -32.15 -6.07
CA ARG A 32 5.21 -30.77 -6.22
C ARG A 32 4.19 -30.10 -7.13
N ARG A 33 3.21 -29.43 -6.52
CA ARG A 33 2.45 -28.39 -7.21
C ARG A 33 3.50 -27.33 -7.51
N THR A 34 3.98 -27.33 -8.75
CA THR A 34 4.75 -26.22 -9.30
C THR A 34 3.91 -24.98 -9.03
N VAL A 35 4.40 -24.14 -8.12
CA VAL A 35 3.93 -22.77 -8.01
C VAL A 35 4.19 -22.20 -9.40
N HIS A 36 3.12 -21.95 -10.13
CA HIS A 36 3.19 -21.09 -11.30
C HIS A 36 3.60 -19.75 -10.71
N ASN A 37 4.90 -19.44 -10.73
CA ASN A 37 5.35 -18.07 -10.65
C ASN A 37 4.69 -17.43 -11.86
N GLY A 38 3.53 -16.81 -11.61
CA GLY A 38 2.84 -16.00 -12.57
C GLY A 38 3.87 -15.05 -13.10
N ASP A 39 4.09 -15.18 -14.40
CA ASP A 39 4.88 -14.30 -15.24
C ASP A 39 4.98 -12.91 -14.59
N ASP A 40 6.16 -12.58 -14.07
CA ASP A 40 6.58 -11.22 -13.77
C ASP A 40 6.59 -10.51 -15.12
N THR A 41 5.40 -10.26 -15.65
CA THR A 41 5.15 -9.35 -16.76
C THR A 41 5.80 -8.07 -16.30
N LYS A 42 6.99 -7.84 -16.83
CA LYS A 42 7.85 -6.72 -16.51
C LYS A 42 7.00 -5.49 -16.75
N LYS A 43 6.40 -4.96 -15.68
CA LYS A 43 5.46 -3.85 -15.75
C LYS A 43 6.17 -2.76 -16.51
N ASP A 44 5.60 -2.37 -17.64
CA ASP A 44 6.20 -1.34 -18.47
C ASP A 44 6.06 0.01 -17.78
N THR A 45 6.92 0.24 -16.80
CA THR A 45 7.05 1.50 -16.08
C THR A 45 7.61 2.61 -16.97
N ASP A 46 8.01 2.32 -18.22
CA ASP A 46 8.51 3.34 -19.13
C ASP A 46 7.40 4.36 -19.47
N SER A 47 6.14 3.91 -19.49
CA SER A 47 4.97 4.79 -19.58
C SER A 47 4.80 5.75 -18.38
N PHE A 48 5.34 5.41 -17.21
CA PHE A 48 5.32 6.22 -15.98
C PHE A 48 6.65 6.93 -15.68
N ARG A 49 7.68 6.81 -16.55
CA ARG A 49 8.93 7.56 -16.39
C ARG A 49 8.72 9.07 -16.34
N HIS A 50 7.66 9.57 -16.96
CA HIS A 50 7.26 10.98 -16.94
C HIS A 50 6.38 11.35 -15.73
N LEU A 51 5.92 10.38 -14.95
CA LEU A 51 5.09 10.57 -13.76
C LEU A 51 5.90 10.56 -12.45
N PHE A 52 7.23 10.54 -12.53
CA PHE A 52 8.10 10.72 -11.38
C PHE A 52 8.04 12.17 -10.90
N LEU A 53 7.24 12.40 -9.86
CA LEU A 53 7.27 13.67 -9.14
C LEU A 53 8.49 13.70 -8.21
N PRO A 54 9.25 14.81 -8.16
CA PRO A 54 10.26 15.02 -7.14
C PRO A 54 9.69 14.79 -5.74
N PRO A 55 10.46 14.20 -4.78
CA PRO A 55 9.94 13.88 -3.44
C PRO A 55 9.31 15.08 -2.71
N GLY A 56 9.83 16.29 -2.94
CA GLY A 56 9.25 17.52 -2.39
C GLY A 56 7.85 17.82 -2.91
N GLN A 57 7.55 17.52 -4.19
CA GLN A 57 6.21 17.71 -4.77
C GLN A 57 5.23 16.64 -4.29
N VAL A 58 5.68 15.39 -4.17
CA VAL A 58 4.88 14.30 -3.58
C VAL A 58 4.44 14.69 -2.18
N ARG A 59 5.41 15.13 -1.35
CA ARG A 59 5.12 15.54 0.02
C ARG A 59 4.19 16.75 0.06
N ALA A 60 4.43 17.78 -0.74
CA ALA A 60 3.56 18.95 -0.78
C ALA A 60 2.11 18.60 -1.14
N ALA A 61 1.91 17.67 -2.09
CA ALA A 61 0.57 17.22 -2.47
C ALA A 61 -0.10 16.37 -1.38
N GLN A 62 0.67 15.52 -0.67
CA GLN A 62 0.17 14.76 0.48
C GLN A 62 -0.19 15.68 1.65
N ASP A 63 0.67 16.65 1.98
CA ASP A 63 0.44 17.63 3.03
C ASP A 63 -0.80 18.50 2.71
N ALA A 64 -0.96 18.92 1.44
CA ALA A 64 -2.14 19.67 1.00
C ALA A 64 -3.43 18.83 1.09
N TRP A 65 -3.35 17.54 0.76
CA TRP A 65 -4.48 16.62 0.89
C TRP A 65 -4.86 16.38 2.34
N ASP A 66 -3.88 16.18 3.22
CA ASP A 66 -4.11 16.03 4.66
C ASP A 66 -4.70 17.32 5.26
N ALA A 67 -4.21 18.49 4.83
CA ALA A 67 -4.79 19.77 5.22
C ALA A 67 -6.23 19.91 4.75
N TYR A 68 -6.55 19.51 3.51
CA TYR A 68 -7.92 19.51 3.00
C TYR A 68 -8.84 18.63 3.86
N LEU A 69 -8.41 17.40 4.15
CA LEU A 69 -9.19 16.48 4.99
C LEU A 69 -9.38 17.02 6.42
N SER A 70 -8.43 17.78 6.95
CA SER A 70 -8.54 18.38 8.30
C SER A 70 -9.51 19.55 8.41
N LEU A 71 -10.02 20.07 7.28
CA LEU A 71 -11.02 21.15 7.29
C LEU A 71 -12.43 20.65 7.65
N TYR A 72 -12.64 19.34 7.65
CA TYR A 72 -13.95 18.71 7.86
C TYR A 72 -13.90 17.81 9.08
N ASP A 73 -14.98 17.80 9.86
CA ASP A 73 -15.10 16.92 11.02
C ASP A 73 -15.33 15.47 10.57
N GLU A 74 -16.11 15.30 9.50
CA GLU A 74 -16.45 14.01 8.93
C GLU A 74 -15.96 13.86 7.49
N ARG A 75 -15.53 12.64 7.15
CA ARG A 75 -15.06 12.33 5.79
C ARG A 75 -16.16 12.44 4.74
N GLU A 76 -17.40 12.22 5.14
CA GLU A 76 -18.56 12.33 4.25
C GLU A 76 -18.74 13.77 3.76
N GLU A 77 -18.52 14.77 4.62
CA GLU A 77 -18.59 16.19 4.25
C GLU A 77 -17.51 16.55 3.23
N ALA A 78 -16.26 16.14 3.48
CA ALA A 78 -15.17 16.33 2.52
C ALA A 78 -15.50 15.65 1.17
N ALA A 79 -16.02 14.42 1.22
CA ALA A 79 -16.39 13.67 0.02
C ALA A 79 -17.47 14.40 -0.79
N GLU A 80 -18.49 14.95 -0.13
CA GLU A 80 -19.57 15.68 -0.80
C GLU A 80 -19.06 16.97 -1.43
N VAL A 81 -18.25 17.77 -0.74
CA VAL A 81 -17.75 19.05 -1.26
C VAL A 81 -16.89 18.85 -2.52
N ILE A 82 -15.94 17.92 -2.49
CA ILE A 82 -15.09 17.68 -3.68
C ILE A 82 -15.91 17.09 -4.84
N TRP A 83 -16.91 16.26 -4.52
CA TRP A 83 -17.78 15.67 -5.53
C TRP A 83 -18.70 16.71 -6.17
N GLU A 84 -19.32 17.59 -5.38
CA GLU A 84 -20.12 18.71 -5.87
C GLU A 84 -19.30 19.62 -6.79
N ALA A 85 -18.10 20.00 -6.35
CA ALA A 85 -17.20 20.80 -7.17
C ALA A 85 -16.91 20.14 -8.53
N LEU A 86 -16.80 18.81 -8.61
CA LEU A 86 -16.61 18.11 -9.88
C LEU A 86 -17.92 18.02 -10.71
N PHE A 87 -19.01 17.68 -10.04
CA PHE A 87 -20.29 17.33 -10.65
C PHE A 87 -21.06 18.55 -11.18
N GLU A 88 -20.98 19.68 -10.49
CA GLU A 88 -21.57 20.95 -10.91
C GLU A 88 -20.87 21.52 -12.15
N ASN A 89 -19.54 21.37 -12.21
CA ASN A 89 -18.74 21.86 -13.33
C ASN A 89 -18.82 20.96 -14.58
N THR A 90 -19.44 19.78 -14.47
CA THR A 90 -19.52 18.84 -15.59
C THR A 90 -20.94 18.27 -15.77
N PRO A 91 -21.86 19.00 -16.43
CA PRO A 91 -23.24 18.54 -16.62
C PRO A 91 -23.36 17.25 -17.45
N ILE A 92 -22.44 17.00 -18.37
CA ILE A 92 -22.49 15.88 -19.32
C ILE A 92 -22.36 14.52 -18.61
N ILE A 93 -21.63 14.46 -17.50
CA ILE A 93 -21.38 13.20 -16.79
C ILE A 93 -22.52 12.86 -15.82
N GLN A 94 -23.41 13.80 -15.50
CA GLN A 94 -24.41 13.61 -14.45
C GLN A 94 -25.38 12.46 -14.75
N SER A 95 -25.74 12.27 -16.02
CA SER A 95 -26.62 11.20 -16.47
C SER A 95 -26.01 9.80 -16.31
N LEU A 96 -24.68 9.70 -16.14
CA LEU A 96 -23.97 8.42 -15.98
C LEU A 96 -24.02 7.90 -14.55
N PHE A 97 -24.42 8.72 -13.57
CA PHE A 97 -24.42 8.37 -12.15
C PHE A 97 -25.83 8.08 -11.66
N THR A 98 -26.25 6.82 -11.80
CA THR A 98 -27.57 6.33 -11.36
C THR A 98 -27.62 5.88 -9.89
N THR A 99 -26.46 5.72 -9.25
CA THR A 99 -26.34 5.34 -7.82
C THR A 99 -26.43 6.60 -6.95
N PRO A 100 -26.87 6.51 -5.67
CA PRO A 100 -26.96 7.68 -4.80
C PRO A 100 -25.65 8.48 -4.71
N LYS A 101 -25.77 9.82 -4.75
CA LYS A 101 -24.66 10.77 -4.73
C LYS A 101 -23.64 10.46 -3.63
N ALA A 102 -24.08 10.30 -2.39
CA ALA A 102 -23.20 10.02 -1.24
C ALA A 102 -22.30 8.78 -1.46
N VAL A 103 -22.81 7.75 -2.12
CA VAL A 103 -22.03 6.54 -2.44
C VAL A 103 -20.93 6.85 -3.46
N HIS A 104 -21.24 7.65 -4.48
CA HIS A 104 -20.24 8.09 -5.46
C HIS A 104 -19.21 9.03 -4.86
N SER A 105 -19.64 10.00 -4.06
CA SER A 105 -18.77 10.93 -3.34
C SER A 105 -17.75 10.17 -2.48
N MET A 106 -18.19 9.21 -1.68
CA MET A 106 -17.30 8.43 -0.81
C MET A 106 -16.33 7.54 -1.59
N ARG A 107 -16.80 6.90 -2.67
CA ARG A 107 -15.92 6.12 -3.55
C ARG A 107 -14.88 6.98 -4.25
N PHE A 108 -15.28 8.18 -4.67
CA PHE A 108 -14.40 9.16 -5.28
C PHE A 108 -13.33 9.61 -4.29
N LEU A 109 -13.73 10.04 -3.09
CA LEU A 109 -12.79 10.44 -2.04
C LEU A 109 -11.78 9.34 -1.72
N ALA A 110 -12.24 8.10 -1.55
CA ALA A 110 -11.36 6.95 -1.29
C ALA A 110 -10.37 6.68 -2.43
N SER A 111 -10.79 6.92 -3.67
CA SER A 111 -9.94 6.72 -4.85
C SER A 111 -8.89 7.82 -4.96
N VAL A 112 -9.26 9.08 -4.71
CA VAL A 112 -8.32 10.22 -4.68
C VAL A 112 -7.33 10.08 -3.53
N ASP A 113 -7.78 9.70 -2.34
CA ASP A 113 -6.88 9.45 -1.21
C ASP A 113 -5.81 8.41 -1.57
N ARG A 114 -6.21 7.25 -2.10
CA ARG A 114 -5.27 6.22 -2.55
C ARG A 114 -4.31 6.71 -3.63
N LEU A 115 -4.81 7.49 -4.59
CA LEU A 115 -3.97 8.09 -5.64
C LEU A 115 -2.87 8.96 -5.02
N VAL A 116 -3.25 9.85 -4.09
CA VAL A 116 -2.33 10.76 -3.40
C VAL A 116 -1.32 9.98 -2.54
N ARG A 117 -1.75 8.93 -1.83
CA ARG A 117 -0.83 8.08 -1.05
C ARG A 117 0.17 7.33 -1.95
N PHE A 118 -0.21 6.95 -3.17
CA PHE A 118 0.67 6.20 -4.09
C PHE A 118 1.60 7.07 -4.94
N MET A 119 1.48 8.40 -4.95
CA MET A 119 2.36 9.27 -5.76
C MET A 119 3.86 9.09 -5.50
N GLY A 120 4.26 8.67 -4.29
CA GLY A 120 5.65 8.37 -3.94
C GLY A 120 6.13 6.97 -4.37
N ASN A 121 5.24 6.11 -4.87
CA ASN A 121 5.54 4.76 -5.31
C ASN A 121 4.97 4.51 -6.73
N PRO A 122 5.79 4.73 -7.77
CA PRO A 122 5.36 4.60 -9.16
C PRO A 122 4.78 3.24 -9.53
N SER A 123 5.30 2.14 -8.94
CA SER A 123 4.76 0.81 -9.22
C SER A 123 3.36 0.64 -8.63
N ALA A 124 3.14 1.10 -7.39
CA ALA A 124 1.83 1.03 -6.77
C ALA A 124 0.83 1.95 -7.48
N LEU A 125 1.28 3.13 -7.92
CA LEU A 125 0.48 4.07 -8.68
C LEU A 125 0.05 3.49 -10.03
N HIS A 126 0.97 2.86 -10.78
CA HIS A 126 0.68 2.20 -12.04
C HIS A 126 -0.42 1.13 -11.87
N ASP A 127 -0.26 0.25 -10.89
CA ASP A 127 -1.23 -0.82 -10.63
C ASP A 127 -2.61 -0.27 -10.27
N PHE A 128 -2.64 0.77 -9.43
CA PHE A 128 -3.88 1.38 -8.99
C PHE A 128 -4.60 2.13 -10.13
N VAL A 129 -3.87 2.87 -10.95
CA VAL A 129 -4.42 3.55 -12.13
C VAL A 129 -4.91 2.52 -13.15
N GLY A 130 -4.20 1.41 -13.35
CA GLY A 130 -4.65 0.31 -14.20
C GLY A 130 -5.97 -0.30 -13.71
N LEU A 131 -6.10 -0.50 -12.41
CA LEU A 131 -7.35 -0.96 -11.79
C LEU A 131 -8.49 0.06 -11.97
N LEU A 132 -8.23 1.35 -11.73
CA LEU A 132 -9.22 2.41 -11.97
C LEU A 132 -9.68 2.42 -13.43
N GLY A 133 -8.75 2.34 -14.39
CA GLY A 133 -9.06 2.29 -15.82
C GLY A 133 -9.96 1.11 -16.17
N TYR A 134 -9.66 -0.08 -15.63
CA TYR A 134 -10.50 -1.26 -15.83
C TYR A 134 -11.93 -1.07 -15.29
N MET A 135 -12.08 -0.47 -14.10
CA MET A 135 -13.40 -0.22 -13.52
C MET A 135 -14.25 0.78 -14.29
N HIS A 136 -13.65 1.70 -15.07
CA HIS A 136 -14.39 2.68 -15.87
C HIS A 136 -14.78 2.15 -17.26
N LEU A 137 -14.23 1.01 -17.69
CA LEU A 137 -14.56 0.37 -18.98
C LEU A 137 -15.70 -0.65 -18.87
N GLN A 138 -16.04 -1.08 -17.65
CA GLN A 138 -17.17 -1.98 -17.37
C GLN A 138 -18.48 -1.19 -17.26
#